data_AF-A0A656GMQ0-F1
#
_entry.id   AF-A0A656GMQ0-F1
#
_cell.length_a   1.000
_cell.length_b   1.000
_cell.length_c   1.000
_cell.angle_alpha   90.00
_cell.angle_beta   90.00
_cell.angle_gamma   90.00
#
_symmetry.space_group_name_H-M   'P 1'
#
loop_
_entity.id
_entity.type
_entity.pdbx_description
1 polymer ?
#
loop_
_entity_poly.entity_id
_entity_poly.type
_entity_poly.pdbx_seq_one_letter_code
_entity_poly.pdbx_strand_id
1 'polypeptide(L)' 'IDLGVQPEAKVGIAVERSLDMVIGLLGILKAGGAYVPL' A
#
# COMPACT_ATOMS: atom_id res chain seq x y z
N ILE A 1 13.67 -5.33 -13.90
CA ILE A 1 12.36 -5.02 -13.27
C ILE A 1 12.53 -5.20 -11.78
N ASP A 2 12.71 -4.12 -11.06
CA ASP A 2 12.81 -4.17 -9.60
C ASP A 2 11.39 -4.31 -9.04
N LEU A 3 11.15 -5.28 -8.18
CA LEU A 3 9.84 -5.56 -7.59
C LEU A 3 9.82 -4.99 -6.17
N GLY A 4 9.33 -3.76 -6.03
CA GLY A 4 9.23 -3.11 -4.73
C GLY A 4 8.52 -1.77 -4.75
N VAL A 5 7.96 -1.40 -3.60
CA VAL A 5 7.45 -0.05 -3.36
C VAL A 5 8.67 0.87 -3.19
N GLN A 6 8.76 1.90 -4.02
CA GLN A 6 9.76 2.96 -3.87
C GLN A 6 9.22 4.05 -2.93
N PRO A 7 10.09 4.83 -2.27
CA PRO A 7 9.67 6.02 -1.55
C PRO A 7 8.81 6.92 -2.43
N GLU A 8 7.73 7.48 -1.88
CA GLU A 8 6.75 8.33 -2.57
C GLU A 8 5.90 7.64 -3.66
N ALA A 9 6.00 6.30 -3.80
CA ALA A 9 5.18 5.57 -4.76
C ALA A 9 3.70 5.57 -4.34
N LYS A 10 2.80 5.79 -5.31
CA LYS A 10 1.35 5.63 -5.12
C LYS A 10 0.93 4.18 -5.34
N VAL A 11 0.41 3.54 -4.30
CA VAL A 11 0.01 2.12 -4.31
C VAL A 11 -1.51 2.00 -4.14
N GLY A 12 -2.17 1.44 -5.16
CA GLY A 12 -3.61 1.19 -5.11
C GLY A 12 -3.96 0.03 -4.19
N ILE A 13 -5.03 0.18 -3.39
CA ILE A 13 -5.57 -0.89 -2.54
C ILE A 13 -7.05 -1.13 -2.85
N ALA A 14 -7.36 -2.33 -3.33
CA ALA A 14 -8.69 -2.75 -3.76
C ALA A 14 -9.14 -3.99 -2.96
N VAL A 15 -9.36 -3.79 -1.65
CA VAL A 15 -9.90 -4.83 -0.76
C VAL A 15 -11.00 -4.23 0.09
N GLU A 16 -11.96 -5.07 0.49
CA GLU A 16 -13.00 -4.66 1.42
C GLU A 16 -12.43 -4.29 2.80
N ARG A 17 -13.17 -3.47 3.55
CA ARG A 17 -12.78 -3.04 4.89
C ARG A 17 -12.62 -4.25 5.82
N SER A 18 -11.38 -4.57 6.13
CA SER A 18 -10.98 -5.79 6.84
C SER A 18 -9.63 -5.58 7.54
N LEU A 19 -9.16 -6.57 8.30
CA LEU A 19 -7.80 -6.55 8.85
C LEU A 19 -6.74 -6.54 7.75
N ASP A 20 -6.99 -7.24 6.64
CA ASP A 20 -6.09 -7.29 5.49
C ASP A 20 -5.89 -5.90 4.88
N MET A 21 -6.96 -5.09 4.83
CA MET A 21 -6.85 -3.69 4.44
C MET A 21 -5.87 -2.92 5.32
N VAL A 22 -6.00 -3.05 6.66
CA VAL A 22 -5.13 -2.35 7.62
C VAL A 22 -3.68 -2.81 7.49
N ILE A 23 -3.45 -4.11 7.33
CA ILE A 23 -2.13 -4.68 7.11
C ILE A 23 -1.52 -4.11 5.82
N GLY A 24 -2.29 -4.06 4.73
CA GLY A 24 -1.86 -3.47 3.45
C GLY A 24 -1.49 -1.99 3.56
N LEU A 25 -2.34 -1.18 4.21
CA LEU A 25 -2.06 0.24 4.47
C LEU A 25 -0.74 0.42 5.23
N LEU A 26 -0.56 -0.33 6.32
CA LEU A 26 0.66 -0.25 7.13
C LEU A 26 1.89 -0.71 6.35
N GLY A 27 1.76 -1.73 5.50
CA GLY A 27 2.85 -2.16 4.60
C GLY A 27 3.29 -1.07 3.64
N ILE A 28 2.33 -0.40 2.99
CA ILE A 28 2.59 0.70 2.05
C ILE A 28 3.28 1.86 2.78
N LEU A 29 2.72 2.31 3.91
CA LEU A 29 3.27 3.43 4.68
C LEU A 29 4.66 3.11 5.25
N LYS A 30 4.89 1.89 5.74
CA LYS A 30 6.21 1.46 6.22
C LYS A 30 7.25 1.38 5.11
N ALA A 31 6.85 1.10 3.88
CA ALA A 31 7.72 1.13 2.72
C ALA A 31 7.99 2.56 2.18
N GLY A 32 7.42 3.59 2.81
CA GLY A 32 7.55 4.99 2.39
C GLY A 32 6.65 5.36 1.21
N GLY A 33 5.64 4.54 0.88
CA GLY A 33 4.66 4.82 -0.16
C GLY A 33 3.41 5.52 0.36
N ALA A 34 2.58 6.00 -0.56
CA ALA A 34 1.25 6.55 -0.31
C ALA A 34 0.18 5.58 -0.80
N TYR A 35 -0.79 5.24 0.04
CA TYR A 35 -1.91 4.38 -0.39
C TYR A 35 -2.97 5.18 -1.15
N VAL A 36 -3.62 4.54 -2.13
CA VAL A 36 -4.72 5.09 -2.92
C VAL A 36 -5.91 4.14 -2.85
N PRO A 37 -7.06 4.53 -2.27
CA PRO A 37 -8.28 3.73 -2.31
C PRO A 37 -8.77 3.54 -3.75
N LEU A 38 -9.23 2.34 -4.09
CA LEU A 38 -9.80 1.98 -5.38
C LEU A 38 -11.24 1.46 -5.24
#